data_AF-A0A353HAX0-F1
#
_entry.id   AF-A0A353HAX0-F1
#
_cell.length_a   1.000
_cell.length_b   1.000
_cell.length_c   1.000
_cell.angle_alpha   90.00
_cell.angle_beta   90.00
_cell.angle_gamma   90.00
#
_symmetry.space_group_name_H-M   'P 1'
#
loop_
_entity.id
_entity.type
_entity.pdbx_description
1 polymer ?
#
loop_
_entity_poly.entity_id
_entity_poly.type
_entity_poly.pdbx_seq_one_letter_code
_entity_poly.pdbx_strand_id
1 'polypeptide(L)' 'MSIFKDKTLLITGGTGSFGNAVLKRFLQTDIKEIRVF' A
#
# COMPACT_ATOMS: atom_id res chain seq x y z
N MET A 1 10.07 14.84 -6.82
CA MET A 1 9.95 13.38 -7.02
C MET A 1 9.28 12.82 -5.78
N SER A 2 8.20 12.05 -5.92
CA SER A 2 7.55 11.42 -4.76
C SER A 2 8.48 10.39 -4.13
N ILE A 3 8.44 10.28 -2.81
CA ILE A 3 9.20 9.28 -2.03
C ILE A 3 8.74 7.84 -2.31
N PHE A 4 7.51 7.65 -2.79
CA PHE A 4 6.91 6.33 -3.00
C PHE A 4 7.08 5.79 -4.41
N LYS A 5 7.50 6.64 -5.36
CA LYS A 5 7.75 6.23 -6.73
C LYS A 5 8.71 5.05 -6.77
N ASP A 6 8.35 4.03 -7.54
CA ASP A 6 9.13 2.79 -7.73
C ASP A 6 9.37 1.95 -6.48
N LYS A 7 8.68 2.24 -5.36
CA LYS A 7 8.72 1.42 -4.14
C LYS A 7 7.67 0.31 -4.15
N THR A 8 7.95 -0.73 -3.37
CA THR A 8 7.03 -1.85 -3.12
C THR A 8 6.63 -1.85 -1.65
N LEU A 9 5.32 -1.90 -1.38
CA LEU A 9 4.75 -2.01 -0.05
C LEU A 9 4.26 -3.44 0.20
N LEU A 10 4.60 -4.01 1.35
CA LEU A 10 4.07 -5.27 1.84
C LEU A 10 3.11 -4.99 3.00
N ILE A 11 1.84 -5.37 2.85
CA ILE A 11 0.83 -5.32 3.91
C ILE A 11 0.53 -6.76 4.34
N THR A 12 0.85 -7.11 5.57
CA THR A 12 0.41 -8.38 6.19
C THR A 12 -0.85 -8.15 7.01
N GLY A 13 -1.72 -9.16 7.09
CA GLY A 13 -3.05 -9.01 7.70
C GLY A 13 -3.93 -8.02 6.94
N GLY A 14 -3.74 -7.89 5.62
CA GLY A 14 -4.36 -6.81 4.85
C GLY A 14 -5.88 -6.93 4.68
N THR A 15 -6.46 -8.07 5.02
CA THR A 15 -7.91 -8.30 5.07
C THR A 15 -8.58 -7.69 6.29
N GLY A 16 -7.82 -7.35 7.34
CA GLY A 16 -8.33 -6.66 8.51
C GLY A 16 -8.78 -5.22 8.19
N SER A 17 -9.63 -4.66 9.05
CA SER A 17 -10.15 -3.28 8.90
C SER A 17 -9.03 -2.25 8.73
N PHE A 18 -7.96 -2.39 9.49
CA PHE A 18 -6.77 -1.53 9.40
C PHE A 18 -6.01 -1.72 8.08
N GLY A 19 -5.76 -2.97 7.69
CA GLY A 19 -5.05 -3.29 6.44
C GLY A 19 -5.76 -2.71 5.22
N ASN A 20 -7.09 -2.82 5.17
CA ASN A 20 -7.91 -2.24 4.10
C ASN A 20 -7.90 -0.70 4.12
N ALA A 21 -7.93 -0.09 5.31
CA ALA A 21 -7.81 1.37 5.44
C ALA A 21 -6.44 1.90 4.95
N VAL A 22 -5.36 1.20 5.30
CA VAL A 22 -4.01 1.51 4.84
C VAL A 22 -3.90 1.33 3.32
N LEU A 23 -4.39 0.21 2.77
CA LEU A 23 -4.40 -0.03 1.32
C LEU A 23 -5.06 1.13 0.56
N LYS A 24 -6.26 1.55 0.98
CA LYS A 24 -6.98 2.67 0.35
C LYS A 24 -6.20 3.99 0.33
N ARG A 25 -5.37 4.24 1.35
CA ARG A 25 -4.49 5.42 1.41
C ARG A 25 -3.41 5.36 0.34
N PHE A 26 -2.76 4.19 0.18
CA PHE A 26 -1.65 4.02 -0.75
C PHE A 26 -2.10 3.89 -2.21
N LEU A 27 -3.35 3.48 -2.47
CA LEU A 27 -3.93 3.48 -3.82
C LEU A 27 -4.03 4.88 -4.46
N GLN A 28 -3.99 5.95 -3.65
CA GLN A 28 -4.00 7.34 -4.13
C GLN A 28 -2.58 7.93 -4.29
N THR A 29 -1.54 7.09 -4.23
CA THR A 29 -0.14 7.50 -4.37
C THR A 29 0.48 6.93 -5.64
N ASP A 30 1.69 7.38 -6.00
CA ASP A 30 2.45 6.87 -7.14
C ASP A 30 3.34 5.65 -6.79
N ILE A 31 2.93 4.88 -5.78
CA ILE A 31 3.59 3.64 -5.42
C ILE A 31 3.47 2.61 -6.55
N LYS A 32 4.55 1.88 -6.81
CA LYS A 32 4.61 0.95 -7.95
C LYS A 32 3.84 -0.34 -7.69
N GLU A 33 3.97 -0.89 -6.50
CA GLU A 33 3.41 -2.21 -6.19
C GLU A 33 3.02 -2.32 -4.72
N ILE A 34 1.85 -2.90 -4.45
CA ILE A 34 1.39 -3.24 -3.11
C ILE A 34 1.08 -4.74 -3.11
N ARG A 35 1.70 -5.48 -2.18
CA ARG A 35 1.43 -6.90 -1.94
C ARG A 35 0.67 -7.05 -0.64
N VAL A 36 -0.42 -7.81 -0.67
CA VAL A 36 -1.26 -8.05 0.50
C VAL A 36 -1.23 -9.55 0.82
N PHE A 37 -0.94 -9.90 2.08
CA PHE A 37 -0.98 -11.25 2.63
C PHE A 37 -1.86 -11.30 3.88
#